data_AF-A0AA38SQ08-F1
#
_entry.id   AF-A0AA38SQ08-F1
#
_cell.length_a   1.000
_cell.length_b   1.000
_cell.length_c   1.000
_cell.angle_alpha   90.00
_cell.angle_beta   90.00
_cell.angle_gamma   90.00
#
_symmetry.space_group_name_H-M   'P 1'
#
loop_
_entity.id
_entity.type
_entity.pdbx_description
1 polymer ?
#
loop_
_entity_poly.entity_id
_entity_poly.type
_entity_poly.pdbx_seq_one_letter_code
_entity_poly.pdbx_strand_id
1 'polypeptide(L)'
;MNRLKNPARLMIVSDLDHTMVDHHDPENLSILRFNALWEAKYRHDSLLVFSTGRSPTLYKQLRTEHPMLTPDITIMSVGTEITYGNAMVPDEGWVDFLNHKWDKKIVTEETSKISELTLQSETEQRPHKASFYVKKEKAQEVMKKLSESLVKRGLDVKIIYSGGMDLDILPQGAGKGQALAYLHKKLKAEGKLPQNTLACGDSGNDAELFTIPDVYGVMVVVSSVKNAQEELLQWHAENAKDNPKIIHADETCAAGIIQAIGHFKLGTNTSPRDLPDLLDAKLDHFDPAYEVVKFYLLLEKWQRAEIQNPEHYLDYLKAVLVCSLITFASAHEFFGLSTYSLSWSLFFLRIQSPAGAYIDPFGVEQSLHDIIGTLKDCSGDKKGKSYRVWVDQVFPAQIDSDTWVVKFKKSEQTGEGQRCCFTTAILSSKDVKPSQGINWVHVHQTWMDESTTRDGKNWCL
;
A
#
# COMPACT_ATOMS: atom_id res chain seq x y z
N MET A 1 4.85 -6.19 14.54
CA MET A 1 4.04 -5.01 14.16
C MET A 1 4.07 -3.98 15.29
N ASN A 2 5.07 -3.10 15.29
CA ASN A 2 5.28 -2.18 16.43
C ASN A 2 4.70 -0.77 16.20
N ARG A 3 4.15 -0.50 14.99
CA ARG A 3 3.58 0.81 14.66
C ARG A 3 2.31 1.14 15.45
N LEU A 4 1.41 0.17 15.58
CA LEU A 4 0.13 0.36 16.27
C LEU A 4 0.23 -0.05 17.73
N LYS A 5 -0.05 0.91 18.63
CA LYS A 5 -0.19 0.68 20.07
C LYS A 5 -1.54 0.04 20.41
N ASN A 6 -2.60 0.49 19.75
CA ASN A 6 -3.97 0.01 19.92
C ASN A 6 -4.36 -0.96 18.79
N PRO A 7 -5.43 -1.75 18.94
CA PRO A 7 -6.00 -2.52 17.84
C PRO A 7 -6.30 -1.62 16.64
N ALA A 8 -6.02 -2.12 15.45
CA ALA A 8 -6.24 -1.37 14.21
C ALA A 8 -7.73 -1.04 14.05
N ARG A 9 -8.06 0.18 13.65
CA ARG A 9 -9.45 0.56 13.36
C ARG A 9 -10.01 -0.23 12.18
N LEU A 10 -9.21 -0.37 11.14
CA LEU A 10 -9.54 -1.13 9.94
C LEU A 10 -8.32 -1.96 9.52
N MET A 11 -8.55 -3.20 9.08
CA MET A 11 -7.61 -3.99 8.32
C MET A 11 -8.17 -4.19 6.91
N ILE A 12 -7.45 -3.75 5.88
CA ILE A 12 -7.79 -4.09 4.49
C ILE A 12 -6.92 -5.27 4.07
N VAL A 13 -7.55 -6.33 3.57
CA VAL A 13 -6.90 -7.53 3.04
C VAL A 13 -7.28 -7.63 1.57
N SER A 14 -6.40 -7.20 0.68
CA SER A 14 -6.71 -7.10 -0.74
C SER A 14 -5.90 -8.06 -1.56
N ASP A 15 -6.54 -8.76 -2.51
CA ASP A 15 -5.80 -9.26 -3.67
C ASP A 15 -5.19 -8.10 -4.48
N LEU A 16 -4.24 -8.45 -5.34
CA LEU A 16 -3.48 -7.51 -6.15
C LEU A 16 -4.00 -7.43 -7.56
N ASP A 17 -3.71 -8.45 -8.37
CA ASP A 17 -4.10 -8.51 -9.78
C ASP A 17 -5.61 -8.38 -9.91
N HIS A 18 -6.08 -7.44 -10.73
CA HIS A 18 -7.51 -7.22 -11.01
C HIS A 18 -8.39 -6.80 -9.81
N THR A 19 -7.81 -6.67 -8.62
CA THR A 19 -8.47 -6.19 -7.40
C THR A 19 -7.88 -4.86 -6.91
N MET A 20 -6.58 -4.80 -6.59
CA MET A 20 -5.93 -3.53 -6.23
C MET A 20 -5.31 -2.86 -7.48
N VAL A 21 -4.75 -3.68 -8.37
CA VAL A 21 -4.05 -3.26 -9.58
C VAL A 21 -4.94 -3.51 -10.79
N ASP A 22 -5.14 -2.45 -11.58
CA ASP A 22 -5.76 -2.56 -12.89
C ASP A 22 -4.66 -2.65 -13.97
N HIS A 23 -4.49 -3.84 -14.53
CA HIS A 23 -3.52 -4.10 -15.60
C HIS A 23 -3.88 -3.41 -16.93
N HIS A 24 -5.08 -2.86 -17.05
CA HIS A 24 -5.54 -2.15 -18.24
C HIS A 24 -5.54 -0.63 -18.06
N ASP A 25 -5.19 -0.11 -16.88
CA ASP A 25 -5.09 1.32 -16.61
C ASP A 25 -3.62 1.78 -16.65
N PRO A 26 -3.11 2.29 -17.79
CA PRO A 26 -1.74 2.79 -17.88
C PRO A 26 -1.49 4.01 -16.98
N GLU A 27 -2.55 4.72 -16.57
CA GLU A 27 -2.48 5.93 -15.77
C GLU A 27 -2.62 5.65 -14.26
N ASN A 28 -2.85 4.40 -13.87
CA ASN A 28 -2.92 3.89 -12.49
C ASN A 28 -3.83 4.73 -11.57
N LEU A 29 -4.92 5.28 -12.10
CA LEU A 29 -5.75 6.26 -11.42
C LEU A 29 -6.44 5.68 -10.19
N SER A 30 -7.01 4.48 -10.29
CA SER A 30 -7.75 3.85 -9.19
C SER A 30 -6.84 3.57 -7.98
N ILE A 31 -5.65 3.00 -8.21
CA ILE A 31 -4.68 2.73 -7.15
C ILE A 31 -4.10 4.03 -6.56
N LEU A 32 -3.84 5.05 -7.37
CA LEU A 32 -3.38 6.35 -6.88
C LEU A 32 -4.44 7.07 -6.03
N ARG A 33 -5.74 6.92 -6.38
CA ARG A 33 -6.85 7.39 -5.53
C ARG A 33 -6.85 6.67 -4.18
N PHE A 34 -6.67 5.35 -4.18
CA PHE A 34 -6.56 4.56 -2.95
C PHE A 34 -5.35 4.97 -2.12
N ASN A 35 -4.19 5.15 -2.74
CA ASN A 35 -2.96 5.55 -2.06
C ASN A 35 -3.12 6.86 -1.29
N ALA A 36 -3.65 7.88 -1.98
CA ALA A 36 -3.90 9.19 -1.38
C ALA A 36 -4.89 9.10 -0.21
N LEU A 37 -5.95 8.31 -0.35
CA LEU A 37 -6.92 8.09 0.73
C LEU A 37 -6.26 7.37 1.92
N TRP A 38 -5.53 6.29 1.65
CA TRP A 38 -4.94 5.43 2.66
C TRP A 38 -3.90 6.19 3.48
N GLU A 39 -2.94 6.85 2.84
CA GLU A 39 -1.90 7.62 3.53
C GLU A 39 -2.46 8.81 4.30
N ALA A 40 -3.51 9.46 3.78
CA ALA A 40 -4.10 10.61 4.45
C ALA A 40 -5.00 10.25 5.64
N LYS A 41 -5.71 9.11 5.61
CA LYS A 41 -6.82 8.83 6.55
C LYS A 41 -6.76 7.50 7.30
N TYR A 42 -5.92 6.56 6.88
CA TYR A 42 -5.91 5.21 7.44
C TYR A 42 -4.52 4.76 7.91
N ARG A 43 -3.45 5.23 7.26
CA ARG A 43 -2.09 4.75 7.54
C ARG A 43 -1.68 4.86 9.01
N HIS A 44 -2.20 5.82 9.77
CA HIS A 44 -1.80 6.04 11.16
C HIS A 44 -2.42 5.04 12.15
N ASP A 45 -3.61 4.50 11.89
CA ASP A 45 -4.39 3.67 12.84
C ASP A 45 -4.93 2.35 12.26
N SER A 46 -4.68 2.07 10.98
CA SER A 46 -5.21 0.92 10.24
C SER A 46 -4.10 0.06 9.66
N LEU A 47 -4.39 -1.18 9.24
CA LEU A 47 -3.43 -2.14 8.67
C LEU A 47 -3.73 -2.43 7.20
N LEU A 48 -2.71 -2.37 6.36
CA LEU A 48 -2.80 -2.79 4.95
C LEU A 48 -2.16 -4.17 4.78
N VAL A 49 -2.93 -5.10 4.24
CA VAL A 49 -2.48 -6.46 3.92
C VAL A 49 -2.70 -6.71 2.43
N PHE A 50 -1.64 -7.08 1.72
CA PHE A 50 -1.77 -7.61 0.37
C PHE A 50 -1.79 -9.14 0.42
N SER A 51 -2.75 -9.75 -0.25
CA SER A 51 -3.00 -11.19 -0.25
C SER A 51 -3.09 -11.74 -1.67
N THR A 52 -1.94 -12.11 -2.23
CA THR A 52 -1.79 -12.41 -3.66
C THR A 52 -1.44 -13.87 -3.95
N GLY A 53 -1.82 -14.33 -5.15
CA GLY A 53 -1.34 -15.59 -5.72
C GLY A 53 0.13 -15.54 -6.15
N ARG A 54 0.68 -14.35 -6.40
CA ARG A 54 2.06 -14.16 -6.88
C ARG A 54 3.09 -14.72 -5.89
N SER A 55 4.16 -15.31 -6.43
CA SER A 55 5.38 -15.59 -5.67
C SER A 55 6.07 -14.32 -5.17
N PRO A 56 6.96 -14.42 -4.16
CA PRO A 56 7.73 -13.27 -3.69
C PRO A 56 8.50 -12.54 -4.80
N THR A 57 8.97 -13.27 -5.81
CA THR A 57 9.66 -12.69 -6.98
C THR A 57 8.70 -11.87 -7.83
N LEU A 58 7.56 -12.43 -8.21
CA LEU A 58 6.57 -11.73 -9.05
C LEU A 58 5.87 -10.59 -8.31
N TYR A 59 5.71 -10.69 -6.99
CA TYR A 59 5.22 -9.60 -6.16
C TYR A 59 6.20 -8.42 -6.15
N LYS A 60 7.50 -8.68 -5.98
CA LYS A 60 8.53 -7.63 -6.05
C LYS A 60 8.55 -6.97 -7.42
N GLN A 61 8.41 -7.74 -8.49
CA GLN A 61 8.29 -7.20 -9.84
C GLN A 61 7.06 -6.29 -9.98
N LEU A 62 5.88 -6.72 -9.53
CA LEU A 62 4.66 -5.91 -9.61
C LEU A 62 4.82 -4.55 -8.92
N ARG A 63 5.50 -4.52 -7.77
CA ARG A 63 5.79 -3.28 -7.04
C ARG A 63 6.68 -2.29 -7.79
N THR A 64 7.43 -2.76 -8.79
CA THR A 64 8.23 -1.88 -9.67
C THR A 64 7.46 -1.42 -10.91
N GLU A 65 6.37 -2.11 -11.25
CA GLU A 65 5.54 -1.82 -12.42
C GLU A 65 4.40 -0.83 -12.09
N HIS A 66 3.88 -0.88 -10.87
CA HIS A 66 2.75 -0.08 -10.42
C HIS A 66 3.08 0.74 -9.16
N PRO A 67 2.41 1.89 -8.95
CA PRO A 67 2.64 2.77 -7.79
C PRO A 67 2.02 2.17 -6.53
N MET A 68 2.52 1.03 -6.07
CA MET A 68 1.98 0.31 -4.92
C MET A 68 2.51 0.88 -3.60
N LEU A 69 1.62 1.09 -2.63
CA LEU A 69 2.02 1.36 -1.26
C LEU A 69 2.77 0.19 -0.64
N THR A 70 3.55 0.48 0.40
CA THR A 70 4.11 -0.57 1.25
C THR A 70 2.99 -1.09 2.18
N PRO A 71 2.67 -2.41 2.14
CA PRO A 71 1.75 -3.00 3.09
C PRO A 71 2.42 -3.24 4.46
N ASP A 72 1.62 -3.39 5.50
CA ASP A 72 2.11 -3.83 6.81
C ASP A 72 2.41 -5.34 6.80
N ILE A 73 1.63 -6.11 6.04
CA ILE A 73 1.75 -7.58 5.90
C ILE A 73 1.57 -7.96 4.44
N THR A 74 2.36 -8.91 3.95
CA THR A 74 2.15 -9.51 2.63
C THR A 74 1.95 -11.01 2.78
N ILE A 75 0.79 -11.48 2.33
CA ILE A 75 0.43 -12.88 2.13
C ILE A 75 0.64 -13.18 0.64
N MET A 76 1.51 -14.14 0.33
CA MET A 76 1.92 -14.47 -1.04
C MET A 76 1.69 -15.94 -1.34
N SER A 77 1.85 -16.30 -2.62
CA SER A 77 1.77 -17.69 -3.08
C SER A 77 0.48 -18.38 -2.64
N VAL A 78 -0.65 -17.66 -2.76
CA VAL A 78 -1.99 -18.17 -2.42
C VAL A 78 -2.09 -18.53 -0.93
N GLY A 79 -1.43 -17.76 -0.07
CA GLY A 79 -1.53 -17.94 1.39
C GLY A 79 -0.47 -18.85 2.00
N THR A 80 0.52 -19.32 1.24
CA THR A 80 1.56 -20.20 1.80
C THR A 80 2.71 -19.44 2.44
N GLU A 81 2.86 -18.15 2.16
CA GLU A 81 3.93 -17.32 2.71
C GLU A 81 3.32 -16.07 3.34
N ILE A 82 3.61 -15.82 4.63
CA ILE A 82 3.25 -14.58 5.33
C ILE A 82 4.55 -13.86 5.66
N THR A 83 4.62 -12.58 5.31
CA THR A 83 5.79 -11.73 5.55
C THR A 83 5.40 -10.37 6.11
N TYR A 84 6.32 -9.73 6.84
CA TYR A 84 6.06 -8.47 7.54
C TYR A 84 6.97 -7.33 7.09
N GLY A 85 6.35 -6.16 6.87
CA GLY A 85 7.01 -4.88 6.63
C GLY A 85 7.88 -4.82 5.36
N ASN A 86 8.67 -3.76 5.26
CA ASN A 86 9.55 -3.50 4.10
C ASN A 86 10.55 -4.64 3.82
N ALA A 87 11.11 -5.22 4.88
CA ALA A 87 12.11 -6.29 4.76
C ALA A 87 11.50 -7.65 4.38
N MET A 88 10.17 -7.76 4.32
CA MET A 88 9.44 -9.00 4.04
C MET A 88 9.92 -10.17 4.91
N VAL A 89 10.04 -9.92 6.22
CA VAL A 89 10.50 -10.94 7.17
C VAL A 89 9.44 -12.05 7.27
N PRO A 90 9.79 -13.33 7.03
CA PRO A 90 8.84 -14.45 7.11
C PRO A 90 8.23 -14.64 8.50
N ASP A 91 7.00 -15.14 8.53
CA ASP A 91 6.37 -15.66 9.74
C ASP A 91 6.77 -17.12 9.98
N GLU A 92 7.79 -17.36 10.79
CA GLU A 92 8.27 -18.71 11.09
C GLU A 92 7.18 -19.59 11.72
N GLY A 93 6.27 -19.02 12.51
CA GLY A 93 5.16 -19.78 13.09
C GLY A 93 4.16 -20.27 12.04
N TRP A 94 3.96 -19.52 10.95
CA TRP A 94 3.16 -19.95 9.81
C TRP A 94 3.87 -21.04 9.01
N VAL A 95 5.17 -20.89 8.78
CA VAL A 95 6.00 -21.92 8.13
C VAL A 95 5.91 -23.25 8.88
N ASP A 96 6.09 -23.23 10.19
CA ASP A 96 5.98 -24.41 11.05
C ASP A 96 4.58 -25.02 11.03
N PHE A 97 3.54 -24.18 11.05
CA PHE A 97 2.15 -24.62 10.94
C PHE A 97 1.90 -25.38 9.62
N LEU A 98 2.42 -24.88 8.50
CA LEU A 98 2.25 -25.48 7.18
C LEU A 98 3.10 -26.73 6.94
N ASN A 99 4.14 -26.97 7.74
CA ASN A 99 4.93 -28.20 7.68
C ASN A 99 4.14 -29.44 8.12
N HIS A 100 3.02 -29.28 8.83
CA HIS A 100 2.23 -30.41 9.31
C HIS A 100 1.61 -31.20 8.16
N LYS A 101 1.98 -32.50 8.04
CA LYS A 101 1.50 -33.42 7.00
C LYS A 101 1.70 -32.90 5.57
N TRP A 102 2.79 -32.16 5.36
CA TRP A 102 3.21 -31.68 4.05
C TRP A 102 4.59 -32.23 3.70
N ASP A 103 4.74 -32.76 2.48
CA ASP A 103 6.03 -33.11 1.90
C ASP A 103 6.02 -32.83 0.40
N LYS A 104 6.74 -31.77 0.01
CA LYS A 104 6.80 -31.33 -1.39
C LYS A 104 7.41 -32.40 -2.31
N LYS A 105 8.34 -33.24 -1.82
CA LYS A 105 8.95 -34.29 -2.65
C LYS A 105 7.91 -35.33 -3.06
N ILE A 106 7.07 -35.75 -2.12
CA ILE A 106 5.96 -36.67 -2.39
C ILE A 106 4.97 -36.04 -3.39
N VAL A 107 4.66 -34.74 -3.25
CA VAL A 107 3.81 -34.03 -4.21
C VAL A 107 4.43 -34.05 -5.61
N THR A 108 5.72 -33.74 -5.75
CA THR A 108 6.42 -33.81 -7.04
C THR A 108 6.46 -35.22 -7.62
N GLU A 109 6.66 -36.25 -6.79
CA GLU A 109 6.63 -37.65 -7.23
C GLU A 109 5.24 -38.05 -7.77
N GLU A 110 4.15 -37.73 -7.06
CA GLU A 110 2.80 -38.12 -7.49
C GLU A 110 2.33 -37.35 -8.72
N THR A 111 2.63 -36.05 -8.79
CA THR A 111 2.28 -35.19 -9.93
C THR A 111 3.02 -35.59 -11.21
N SER A 112 4.27 -36.08 -11.11
CA SER A 112 5.03 -36.56 -12.28
C SER A 112 4.39 -37.74 -13.02
N LYS A 113 3.45 -38.44 -12.38
CA LYS A 113 2.71 -39.58 -12.94
C LYS A 113 1.45 -39.17 -13.71
N ILE A 114 1.15 -37.87 -13.81
CA ILE A 114 -0.06 -37.33 -14.45
C ILE A 114 0.35 -36.52 -15.67
N SER A 115 0.09 -37.08 -16.85
CA SER A 115 0.46 -36.48 -18.14
C SER A 115 -0.26 -35.17 -18.47
N GLU A 116 -1.40 -34.92 -17.83
CA GLU A 116 -2.24 -33.74 -18.03
C GLU A 116 -1.70 -32.49 -17.32
N LEU A 117 -0.75 -32.65 -16.40
CA LEU A 117 -0.13 -31.55 -15.66
C LEU A 117 1.12 -31.05 -16.37
N THR A 118 1.19 -29.74 -16.59
CA THR A 118 2.42 -29.06 -17.03
C THR A 118 2.93 -28.18 -15.90
N LEU A 119 4.21 -28.25 -15.55
CA LEU A 119 4.78 -27.37 -14.52
C LEU A 119 4.68 -25.90 -14.93
N GLN A 120 4.31 -25.04 -13.98
CA GLN A 120 4.53 -23.61 -14.12
C GLN A 120 6.02 -23.26 -13.89
N SER A 121 6.37 -21.99 -14.04
CA SER A 121 7.75 -21.51 -13.86
C SER A 121 8.33 -21.85 -12.48
N GLU A 122 9.66 -21.91 -12.39
CA GLU A 122 10.36 -22.20 -11.13
C GLU A 122 10.01 -21.21 -10.01
N THR A 123 9.76 -19.94 -10.35
CA THR A 123 9.37 -18.91 -9.38
C THR A 123 8.06 -19.25 -8.65
N GLU A 124 7.17 -20.00 -9.31
CA GLU A 124 5.88 -20.42 -8.75
C GLU A 124 5.98 -21.72 -7.93
N GLN A 125 7.13 -22.41 -7.96
CA GLN A 125 7.38 -23.59 -7.16
C GLN A 125 7.96 -23.19 -5.79
N ARG A 126 7.12 -23.08 -4.75
CA ARG A 126 7.52 -22.62 -3.39
C ARG A 126 7.59 -23.76 -2.38
N PRO A 127 8.22 -23.62 -1.19
CA PRO A 127 8.33 -24.71 -0.23
C PRO A 127 7.00 -25.41 0.12
N HIS A 128 5.91 -24.63 0.20
CA HIS A 128 4.55 -25.11 0.48
C HIS A 128 3.57 -24.93 -0.69
N LYS A 129 4.08 -24.81 -1.93
CA LYS A 129 3.26 -24.68 -3.16
C LYS A 129 3.89 -25.44 -4.32
N ALA A 130 3.08 -26.23 -5.02
CA ALA A 130 3.43 -26.80 -6.31
C ALA A 130 2.37 -26.41 -7.35
N SER A 131 2.79 -25.73 -8.41
CA SER A 131 1.90 -25.09 -9.38
C SER A 131 2.00 -25.71 -10.76
N PHE A 132 0.86 -25.93 -11.40
CA PHE A 132 0.74 -26.58 -12.69
C PHE A 132 -0.28 -25.86 -13.58
N TYR A 133 -0.22 -26.14 -14.87
CA TYR A 133 -1.30 -25.88 -15.82
C TYR A 133 -2.06 -27.17 -16.10
N VAL A 134 -3.39 -27.07 -16.17
CA VAL A 134 -4.31 -28.16 -16.54
C VAL A 134 -5.45 -27.59 -17.38
N LYS A 135 -5.89 -28.32 -18.40
CA LYS A 135 -7.04 -27.92 -19.22
C LYS A 135 -8.34 -28.02 -18.41
N LYS A 136 -9.28 -27.07 -18.60
CA LYS A 136 -10.55 -26.98 -17.86
C LYS A 136 -11.34 -28.29 -17.87
N GLU A 137 -11.37 -28.98 -19.00
CA GLU A 137 -12.13 -30.24 -19.16
C GLU A 137 -11.52 -31.42 -18.38
N LYS A 138 -10.26 -31.31 -17.97
CA LYS A 138 -9.50 -32.33 -17.23
C LYS A 138 -9.28 -31.99 -15.76
N ALA A 139 -9.47 -30.74 -15.36
CA ALA A 139 -9.19 -30.26 -14.02
C ALA A 139 -9.86 -31.10 -12.92
N GLN A 140 -11.17 -31.33 -13.01
CA GLN A 140 -11.93 -32.10 -12.01
C GLN A 140 -11.43 -33.54 -11.83
N GLU A 141 -11.15 -34.23 -12.95
CA GLU A 141 -10.63 -35.61 -12.94
C GLU A 141 -9.24 -35.67 -12.29
N VAL A 142 -8.35 -34.75 -12.69
CA VAL A 142 -6.98 -34.66 -12.19
C VAL A 142 -6.95 -34.31 -10.69
N MET A 143 -7.76 -33.34 -10.26
CA MET A 143 -7.87 -32.94 -8.85
C MET A 143 -8.30 -34.10 -7.96
N LYS A 144 -9.33 -34.86 -8.40
CA LYS A 144 -9.80 -36.03 -7.65
C LYS A 144 -8.71 -37.10 -7.53
N LYS A 145 -8.05 -37.43 -8.63
CA LYS A 145 -6.96 -38.43 -8.66
C LYS A 145 -5.78 -38.03 -7.76
N LEU A 146 -5.36 -36.76 -7.82
CA LEU A 146 -4.30 -36.21 -6.97
C LEU A 146 -4.68 -36.24 -5.49
N SER A 147 -5.88 -35.80 -5.15
CA SER A 147 -6.35 -35.80 -3.76
C SER A 147 -6.29 -37.21 -3.18
N GLU A 148 -6.81 -38.20 -3.91
CA GLU A 148 -6.76 -39.61 -3.47
C GLU A 148 -5.33 -40.15 -3.33
N SER A 149 -4.42 -39.83 -4.26
CA SER A 149 -3.04 -40.35 -4.22
C SER A 149 -2.22 -39.72 -3.10
N LEU A 150 -2.36 -38.41 -2.88
CA LEU A 150 -1.61 -37.67 -1.86
C LEU A 150 -2.09 -38.04 -0.44
N VAL A 151 -3.40 -38.21 -0.24
CA VAL A 151 -3.95 -38.69 1.04
C VAL A 151 -3.47 -40.11 1.36
N LYS A 152 -3.41 -41.00 0.37
CA LYS A 152 -2.85 -42.37 0.54
C LYS A 152 -1.38 -42.36 0.96
N ARG A 153 -0.64 -41.32 0.59
CA ARG A 153 0.76 -41.11 0.99
C ARG A 153 0.89 -40.40 2.35
N GLY A 154 -0.22 -40.12 3.04
CA GLY A 154 -0.25 -39.51 4.38
C GLY A 154 -0.19 -37.99 4.39
N LEU A 155 -0.35 -37.33 3.23
CA LEU A 155 -0.38 -35.88 3.13
C LEU A 155 -1.79 -35.34 3.34
N ASP A 156 -1.85 -34.12 3.89
CA ASP A 156 -3.08 -33.34 3.98
C ASP A 156 -2.95 -32.12 3.06
N VAL A 157 -3.67 -32.14 1.94
CA VAL A 157 -3.47 -31.20 0.83
C VAL A 157 -4.76 -30.52 0.40
N LYS A 158 -4.63 -29.25 0.08
CA LYS A 158 -5.64 -28.45 -0.63
C LYS A 158 -5.21 -28.30 -2.07
N ILE A 159 -6.14 -28.52 -3.01
CA ILE A 159 -5.91 -28.31 -4.43
C ILE A 159 -6.83 -27.18 -4.89
N ILE A 160 -6.24 -26.11 -5.39
CA ILE A 160 -6.94 -24.91 -5.87
C ILE A 160 -6.82 -24.89 -7.39
N TYR A 161 -7.95 -24.66 -8.06
CA TYR A 161 -7.99 -24.41 -9.50
C TYR A 161 -8.55 -23.01 -9.74
N SER A 162 -7.85 -22.19 -10.52
CA SER A 162 -8.20 -20.79 -10.74
C SER A 162 -7.81 -20.32 -12.14
N GLY A 163 -8.36 -19.18 -12.58
CA GLY A 163 -7.96 -18.54 -13.85
C GLY A 163 -8.20 -19.40 -15.09
N GLY A 164 -9.06 -20.43 -14.99
CA GLY A 164 -9.38 -21.33 -16.09
C GLY A 164 -8.25 -22.27 -16.54
N MET A 165 -7.08 -22.27 -15.89
CA MET A 165 -5.97 -23.17 -16.26
C MET A 165 -4.98 -23.48 -15.14
N ASP A 166 -4.91 -22.66 -14.09
CA ASP A 166 -3.92 -22.82 -13.01
C ASP A 166 -4.39 -23.83 -11.98
N LEU A 167 -3.50 -24.74 -11.58
CA LEU A 167 -3.73 -25.71 -10.52
C LEU A 167 -2.59 -25.66 -9.50
N ASP A 168 -2.94 -25.32 -8.26
CA ASP A 168 -2.03 -25.22 -7.13
C ASP A 168 -2.30 -26.32 -6.12
N ILE A 169 -1.24 -27.01 -5.70
CA ILE A 169 -1.27 -28.00 -4.62
C ILE A 169 -0.55 -27.41 -3.41
N LEU A 170 -1.27 -27.27 -2.31
CA LEU A 170 -0.84 -26.63 -1.07
C LEU A 170 -1.11 -27.56 0.13
N PRO A 171 -0.51 -27.31 1.30
CA PRO A 171 -0.98 -27.91 2.55
C PRO A 171 -2.47 -27.59 2.80
N GLN A 172 -3.22 -28.50 3.42
CA GLN A 172 -4.65 -28.30 3.69
C GLN A 172 -4.94 -27.03 4.51
N GLY A 173 -4.05 -26.69 5.45
CA GLY A 173 -4.12 -25.49 6.28
C GLY A 173 -3.70 -24.20 5.57
N ALA A 174 -3.25 -24.23 4.32
CA ALA A 174 -2.90 -23.04 3.55
C ALA A 174 -4.12 -22.41 2.85
N GLY A 175 -3.90 -21.35 2.07
CA GLY A 175 -4.96 -20.59 1.39
C GLY A 175 -5.05 -19.17 1.94
N LYS A 176 -5.52 -18.22 1.11
CA LYS A 176 -5.67 -16.81 1.49
C LYS A 176 -6.55 -16.64 2.74
N GLY A 177 -7.68 -17.35 2.81
CA GLY A 177 -8.56 -17.34 3.97
C GLY A 177 -7.90 -17.91 5.24
N GLN A 178 -7.22 -19.06 5.14
CA GLN A 178 -6.55 -19.65 6.30
C GLN A 178 -5.38 -18.79 6.81
N ALA A 179 -4.63 -18.15 5.92
CA ALA A 179 -3.61 -17.18 6.29
C ALA A 179 -4.22 -15.99 7.05
N LEU A 180 -5.37 -15.47 6.59
CA LEU A 180 -6.10 -14.42 7.31
C LEU A 180 -6.62 -14.91 8.68
N ALA A 181 -7.17 -16.12 8.76
CA ALA A 181 -7.62 -16.71 10.02
C ALA A 181 -6.46 -16.87 11.03
N TYR A 182 -5.29 -17.29 10.56
CA TYR A 182 -4.07 -17.36 11.37
C TYR A 182 -3.65 -15.98 11.87
N LEU A 183 -3.65 -14.96 11.00
CA LEU A 183 -3.34 -13.57 11.39
C LEU A 183 -4.33 -13.04 12.43
N HIS A 184 -5.64 -13.23 12.24
CA HIS A 184 -6.65 -12.85 13.23
C HIS A 184 -6.41 -13.54 14.58
N LYS A 185 -6.12 -14.85 14.58
CA LYS A 185 -5.81 -15.59 15.81
C LYS A 185 -4.57 -15.04 16.51
N LYS A 186 -3.50 -14.78 15.75
CA LYS A 186 -2.24 -14.22 16.26
C LYS A 186 -2.45 -12.82 16.84
N LEU A 187 -3.08 -11.92 16.10
CA LEU A 187 -3.37 -10.57 16.55
C LEU A 187 -4.32 -10.55 17.75
N LYS A 188 -5.30 -11.45 17.82
CA LYS A 188 -6.16 -11.61 18.99
C LYS A 188 -5.37 -12.03 20.23
N ALA A 189 -4.44 -12.99 20.09
CA ALA A 189 -3.57 -13.40 21.19
C ALA A 189 -2.65 -12.26 21.68
N GLU A 190 -2.26 -11.35 20.79
CA GLU A 190 -1.50 -10.14 21.10
C GLU A 190 -2.36 -8.98 21.64
N GLY A 191 -3.68 -9.15 21.76
CA GLY A 191 -4.61 -8.09 22.18
C GLY A 191 -4.80 -6.98 21.13
N LYS A 192 -4.53 -7.27 19.85
CA LYS A 192 -4.50 -6.34 18.72
C LYS A 192 -5.41 -6.73 17.54
N LEU A 193 -6.44 -7.55 17.79
CA LEU A 193 -7.41 -7.92 16.75
C LEU A 193 -8.05 -6.65 16.16
N PRO A 194 -8.04 -6.44 14.82
CA PRO A 194 -8.64 -5.26 14.21
C PRO A 194 -10.12 -5.12 14.56
N GLN A 195 -10.60 -3.90 14.69
CA GLN A 195 -12.02 -3.62 14.97
C GLN A 195 -12.89 -4.02 13.80
N ASN A 196 -12.41 -3.78 12.58
CA ASN A 196 -13.06 -4.17 11.33
C ASN A 196 -12.01 -4.74 10.38
N THR A 197 -12.42 -5.73 9.59
CA THR A 197 -11.60 -6.26 8.49
C THR A 197 -12.42 -6.23 7.21
N LEU A 198 -11.85 -5.70 6.13
CA LEU A 198 -12.41 -5.69 4.79
C LEU A 198 -11.52 -6.55 3.88
N ALA A 199 -12.07 -7.67 3.40
CA ALA A 199 -11.44 -8.51 2.38
C ALA A 199 -11.89 -8.10 0.98
N CYS A 200 -10.95 -8.02 0.05
CA CYS A 200 -11.17 -7.62 -1.33
C CYS A 200 -10.58 -8.68 -2.28
N GLY A 201 -11.35 -9.12 -3.26
CA GLY A 201 -10.90 -10.09 -4.25
C GLY A 201 -11.79 -10.15 -5.49
N ASP A 202 -11.32 -10.82 -6.54
CA ASP A 202 -12.00 -10.93 -7.83
C ASP A 202 -12.06 -12.36 -8.36
N SER A 203 -11.33 -13.32 -7.77
CA SER A 203 -11.19 -14.68 -8.30
C SER A 203 -11.42 -15.79 -7.28
N GLY A 204 -11.41 -17.05 -7.72
CA GLY A 204 -11.73 -18.19 -6.87
C GLY A 204 -10.76 -18.42 -5.71
N ASN A 205 -9.50 -17.96 -5.84
CA ASN A 205 -8.52 -18.07 -4.76
C ASN A 205 -8.81 -17.11 -3.58
N ASP A 206 -9.72 -16.14 -3.77
CA ASP A 206 -10.17 -15.18 -2.77
C ASP A 206 -11.42 -15.63 -2.02
N ALA A 207 -12.14 -16.63 -2.54
CA ALA A 207 -13.41 -17.10 -1.97
C ALA A 207 -13.34 -17.38 -0.46
N GLU A 208 -12.26 -18.00 0.00
CA GLU A 208 -12.05 -18.31 1.41
C GLU A 208 -11.90 -17.06 2.30
N LEU A 209 -11.43 -15.93 1.77
CA LEU A 209 -11.34 -14.68 2.53
C LEU A 209 -12.72 -14.22 3.02
N PHE A 210 -13.76 -14.44 2.19
CA PHE A 210 -15.14 -14.07 2.50
C PHE A 210 -15.85 -15.04 3.47
N THR A 211 -15.23 -16.18 3.77
CA THR A 211 -15.75 -17.14 4.77
C THR A 211 -15.32 -16.81 6.20
N ILE A 212 -14.35 -15.90 6.36
CA ILE A 212 -13.78 -15.62 7.68
C ILE A 212 -14.82 -14.87 8.54
N PRO A 213 -15.10 -15.35 9.76
CA PRO A 213 -16.08 -14.70 10.64
C PRO A 213 -15.74 -13.23 10.88
N ASP A 214 -16.79 -12.41 10.89
CA ASP A 214 -16.72 -10.96 11.16
C ASP A 214 -15.90 -10.13 10.17
N VAL A 215 -15.61 -10.69 8.99
CA VAL A 215 -15.01 -9.96 7.86
C VAL A 215 -16.10 -9.41 6.96
N TYR A 216 -15.94 -8.16 6.52
CA TYR A 216 -16.68 -7.60 5.40
C TYR A 216 -15.98 -7.97 4.09
N GLY A 217 -16.74 -8.31 3.06
CA GLY A 217 -16.25 -8.73 1.77
C GLY A 217 -16.67 -7.77 0.66
N VAL A 218 -15.74 -7.47 -0.24
CA VAL A 218 -16.05 -6.85 -1.54
C VAL A 218 -15.50 -7.72 -2.67
N MET A 219 -16.41 -8.13 -3.55
CA MET A 219 -16.11 -8.74 -4.83
C MET A 219 -15.92 -7.62 -5.86
N VAL A 220 -14.69 -7.41 -6.31
CA VAL A 220 -14.32 -6.29 -7.17
C VAL A 220 -14.52 -6.65 -8.64
N VAL A 221 -14.87 -5.66 -9.46
CA VAL A 221 -15.09 -5.84 -10.91
C VAL A 221 -13.82 -5.53 -11.68
N VAL A 222 -13.46 -6.40 -12.63
CA VAL A 222 -12.18 -6.35 -13.36
C VAL A 222 -12.24 -5.46 -14.62
N SER A 223 -13.41 -5.28 -15.23
CA SER A 223 -13.56 -4.43 -16.43
C SER A 223 -15.01 -3.95 -16.65
N SER A 224 -15.20 -3.03 -17.60
CA SER A 224 -16.52 -2.59 -18.07
C SER A 224 -17.40 -3.71 -18.63
N VAL A 225 -16.83 -4.89 -18.93
CA VAL A 225 -17.54 -6.13 -19.22
C VAL A 225 -17.57 -7.00 -17.96
N LYS A 226 -18.36 -6.52 -17.00
CA LYS A 226 -18.91 -7.12 -15.77
C LYS A 226 -18.55 -8.59 -15.48
N ASN A 227 -17.64 -8.79 -14.52
CA ASN A 227 -17.87 -9.44 -13.21
C ASN A 227 -16.53 -9.90 -12.61
N ALA A 228 -16.53 -10.26 -11.32
CA ALA A 228 -15.56 -11.20 -10.77
C ALA A 228 -15.51 -12.49 -11.62
N GLN A 229 -14.40 -13.24 -11.56
CA GLN A 229 -14.24 -14.46 -12.34
C GLN A 229 -15.38 -15.48 -12.06
N GLU A 230 -15.71 -16.29 -13.07
CA GLU A 230 -16.85 -17.23 -13.06
C GLU A 230 -16.87 -18.09 -11.78
N GLU A 231 -15.70 -18.57 -11.35
CA GLU A 231 -15.56 -19.39 -10.16
C GLU A 231 -15.94 -18.67 -8.85
N LEU A 232 -15.65 -17.37 -8.72
CA LEU A 232 -15.99 -16.62 -7.51
C LEU A 232 -17.49 -16.26 -7.49
N LEU A 233 -18.08 -15.96 -8.65
CA LEU A 233 -19.52 -15.74 -8.77
C LEU A 233 -20.31 -17.01 -8.41
N GLN A 234 -19.85 -18.16 -8.91
CA GLN A 234 -20.45 -19.46 -8.61
C GLN A 234 -20.37 -19.74 -7.10
N TRP A 235 -19.18 -19.55 -6.52
CA TRP A 235 -18.98 -19.68 -5.08
C TRP A 235 -19.93 -18.78 -4.28
N HIS A 236 -20.06 -17.50 -4.66
CA HIS A 236 -20.93 -16.55 -3.98
C HIS A 236 -22.40 -17.00 -4.04
N ALA A 237 -22.88 -17.42 -5.21
CA ALA A 237 -24.24 -17.90 -5.40
C ALA A 237 -24.58 -19.10 -4.50
N GLU A 238 -23.61 -19.98 -4.24
CA GLU A 238 -23.75 -21.19 -3.43
C GLU A 238 -23.58 -20.95 -1.92
N ASN A 239 -22.70 -20.03 -1.53
CA ASN A 239 -22.21 -19.93 -0.15
C ASN A 239 -22.57 -18.61 0.56
N ALA A 240 -22.80 -17.54 -0.20
CA ALA A 240 -22.80 -16.17 0.32
C ALA A 240 -23.91 -15.26 -0.24
N LYS A 241 -24.81 -15.79 -1.07
CA LYS A 241 -25.83 -15.01 -1.80
C LYS A 241 -26.64 -14.03 -0.92
N ASP A 242 -26.97 -14.45 0.29
CA ASP A 242 -27.78 -13.66 1.23
C ASP A 242 -26.95 -13.07 2.38
N ASN A 243 -25.61 -13.07 2.27
CA ASN A 243 -24.73 -12.52 3.29
C ASN A 243 -24.62 -10.99 3.16
N PRO A 244 -25.22 -10.20 4.07
CA PRO A 244 -25.20 -8.74 3.97
C PRO A 244 -23.81 -8.13 4.21
N LYS A 245 -22.83 -8.91 4.65
CA LYS A 245 -21.44 -8.47 4.82
C LYS A 245 -20.62 -8.61 3.54
N ILE A 246 -21.19 -9.13 2.44
CA ILE A 246 -20.49 -9.28 1.16
C ILE A 246 -21.25 -8.47 0.11
N ILE A 247 -20.53 -7.66 -0.66
CA ILE A 247 -21.10 -6.88 -1.76
C ILE A 247 -20.32 -7.10 -3.05
N HIS A 248 -20.99 -6.84 -4.16
CA HIS A 248 -20.36 -6.65 -5.45
C HIS A 248 -20.12 -5.14 -5.63
N ALA A 249 -18.89 -4.76 -5.94
CA ALA A 249 -18.60 -3.36 -6.29
C ALA A 249 -19.17 -3.03 -7.68
N ASP A 250 -19.58 -1.77 -7.87
CA ASP A 250 -19.89 -1.22 -9.19
C ASP A 250 -18.62 -0.64 -9.84
N GLU A 251 -17.69 -0.19 -9.01
CA GLU A 251 -16.41 0.37 -9.39
C GLU A 251 -15.35 -0.72 -9.59
N THR A 252 -14.37 -0.46 -10.46
CA THR A 252 -13.31 -1.43 -10.78
C THR A 252 -12.10 -1.29 -9.86
N CYS A 253 -11.40 -2.41 -9.68
CA CYS A 253 -10.14 -2.48 -8.95
C CYS A 253 -10.15 -1.69 -7.61
N ALA A 254 -9.11 -0.90 -7.34
CA ALA A 254 -8.98 -0.14 -6.09
C ALA A 254 -10.14 0.84 -5.84
N ALA A 255 -10.85 1.29 -6.87
CA ALA A 255 -12.04 2.14 -6.70
C ALA A 255 -13.21 1.35 -6.08
N GLY A 256 -13.35 0.05 -6.39
CA GLY A 256 -14.29 -0.84 -5.73
C GLY A 256 -14.00 -1.03 -4.24
N ILE A 257 -12.72 -1.06 -3.85
CA ILE A 257 -12.30 -1.10 -2.45
C ILE A 257 -12.73 0.19 -1.72
N ILE A 258 -12.50 1.35 -2.34
CA ILE A 258 -12.93 2.65 -1.81
C ILE A 258 -14.47 2.69 -1.66
N GLN A 259 -15.21 2.21 -2.67
CA GLN A 259 -16.67 2.11 -2.63
C GLN A 259 -17.12 1.27 -1.41
N ALA A 260 -16.50 0.12 -1.18
CA ALA A 260 -16.84 -0.77 -0.07
C ALA A 260 -16.58 -0.15 1.31
N ILE A 261 -15.50 0.61 1.48
CA ILE A 261 -15.24 1.37 2.71
C ILE A 261 -16.44 2.26 3.06
N GLY A 262 -16.98 2.98 2.06
CA GLY A 262 -18.14 3.84 2.23
C GLY A 262 -19.43 3.05 2.48
N HIS A 263 -19.67 1.99 1.70
CA HIS A 263 -20.86 1.15 1.79
C HIS A 263 -21.02 0.56 3.21
N PHE A 264 -19.95 -0.05 3.74
CA PHE A 264 -19.96 -0.67 5.06
C PHE A 264 -19.72 0.32 6.20
N LYS A 265 -19.61 1.63 5.90
CA LYS A 265 -19.38 2.70 6.89
C LYS A 265 -18.10 2.48 7.72
N LEU A 266 -17.05 1.97 7.08
CA LEU A 266 -15.76 1.68 7.72
C LEU A 266 -14.86 2.92 7.85
N GLY A 267 -15.27 4.04 7.25
CA GLY A 267 -14.62 5.34 7.35
C GLY A 267 -14.95 6.20 6.14
N THR A 268 -14.18 7.28 5.94
CA THR A 268 -14.30 8.13 4.74
C THR A 268 -13.83 7.39 3.49
N ASN A 269 -14.58 7.54 2.41
CA ASN A 269 -14.28 6.96 1.10
C ASN A 269 -14.00 8.04 0.03
N THR A 270 -13.77 9.29 0.43
CA THR A 270 -13.42 10.38 -0.49
C THR A 270 -11.91 10.53 -0.56
N SER A 271 -11.30 10.13 -1.67
CA SER A 271 -9.88 10.35 -1.88
C SER A 271 -9.57 11.84 -1.99
N PRO A 272 -8.47 12.34 -1.37
CA PRO A 272 -8.01 13.70 -1.62
C PRO A 272 -7.80 14.00 -3.12
N ARG A 273 -7.47 12.96 -3.91
CA ARG A 273 -7.25 13.09 -5.36
C ARG A 273 -8.53 13.43 -6.15
N ASP A 274 -9.70 13.11 -5.59
CA ASP A 274 -11.01 13.34 -6.22
C ASP A 274 -11.56 14.73 -5.94
N LEU A 275 -10.89 15.52 -5.08
CA LEU A 275 -11.34 16.86 -4.73
C LEU A 275 -11.17 17.80 -5.94
N PRO A 276 -12.24 18.54 -6.34
CA PRO A 276 -12.18 19.50 -7.44
C PRO A 276 -11.15 20.60 -7.17
N ASP A 277 -11.17 21.14 -5.95
CA ASP A 277 -10.17 22.06 -5.43
C ASP A 277 -9.63 21.51 -4.10
N LEU A 278 -8.30 21.34 -4.04
CA LEU A 278 -7.62 20.82 -2.85
C LEU A 278 -7.55 21.86 -1.71
N LEU A 279 -7.69 23.15 -2.03
CA LEU A 279 -7.75 24.24 -1.05
C LEU A 279 -9.13 24.36 -0.39
N ASP A 280 -10.20 23.85 -1.02
CA ASP A 280 -11.56 23.88 -0.46
C ASP A 280 -11.77 22.88 0.68
N ALA A 281 -10.87 21.90 0.82
CA ALA A 281 -10.89 20.97 1.94
C ALA A 281 -10.51 21.68 3.24
N LYS A 282 -11.52 22.22 3.92
CA LYS A 282 -11.38 22.80 5.26
C LYS A 282 -11.29 21.67 6.29
N LEU A 283 -10.16 21.58 6.97
CA LEU A 283 -10.00 20.72 8.12
C LEU A 283 -10.38 21.47 9.40
N ASP A 284 -11.09 20.79 10.30
CA ASP A 284 -11.44 21.32 11.63
C ASP A 284 -10.30 21.17 12.64
N HIS A 285 -9.29 20.35 12.32
CA HIS A 285 -8.11 20.08 13.15
C HIS A 285 -6.88 19.89 12.27
N PHE A 286 -5.68 20.03 12.85
CA PHE A 286 -4.44 19.77 12.15
C PHE A 286 -4.25 18.26 11.90
N ASP A 287 -4.04 17.90 10.64
CA ASP A 287 -3.76 16.53 10.21
C ASP A 287 -2.47 16.53 9.37
N PRO A 288 -1.30 16.35 10.02
CA PRO A 288 0.00 16.36 9.34
C PRO A 288 0.11 15.36 8.18
N ALA A 289 -0.55 14.19 8.28
CA ALA A 289 -0.53 13.19 7.23
C ALA A 289 -1.32 13.67 6.00
N TYR A 290 -2.51 14.21 6.23
CA TYR A 290 -3.31 14.81 5.17
C TYR A 290 -2.59 15.98 4.50
N GLU A 291 -1.92 16.86 5.25
CA GLU A 291 -1.18 17.98 4.68
C GLU A 291 -0.02 17.53 3.79
N VAL A 292 0.72 16.48 4.17
CA VAL A 292 1.76 15.89 3.31
C VAL A 292 1.16 15.35 2.00
N VAL A 293 0.08 14.57 2.08
CA VAL A 293 -0.58 14.02 0.88
C VAL A 293 -1.11 15.15 -0.01
N LYS A 294 -1.81 16.12 0.57
CA LYS A 294 -2.34 17.29 -0.12
C LYS A 294 -1.23 18.06 -0.82
N PHE A 295 -0.13 18.33 -0.14
CA PHE A 295 1.01 19.06 -0.70
C PHE A 295 1.56 18.40 -1.98
N TYR A 296 1.82 17.10 -1.96
CA TYR A 296 2.35 16.42 -3.14
C TYR A 296 1.34 16.24 -4.27
N LEU A 297 0.05 16.11 -3.96
CA LEU A 297 -1.01 16.16 -4.97
C LEU A 297 -1.12 17.54 -5.64
N LEU A 298 -0.92 18.62 -4.87
CA LEU A 298 -0.84 19.97 -5.41
C LEU A 298 0.34 20.13 -6.37
N LEU A 299 1.52 19.64 -5.99
CA LEU A 299 2.70 19.67 -6.86
C LEU A 299 2.51 18.86 -8.15
N GLU A 300 1.87 17.69 -8.07
CA GLU A 300 1.51 16.90 -9.26
C GLU A 300 0.60 17.71 -10.21
N LYS A 301 -0.54 18.20 -9.70
CA LYS A 301 -1.50 18.98 -10.50
C LYS A 301 -0.87 20.26 -11.06
N TRP A 302 0.01 20.91 -10.29
CA TRP A 302 0.76 22.09 -10.71
C TRP A 302 1.65 21.81 -11.91
N GLN A 303 2.54 20.81 -11.82
CA GLN A 303 3.44 20.45 -12.91
C GLN A 303 2.71 19.95 -14.16
N ARG A 304 1.50 19.39 -14.00
CA ARG A 304 0.65 18.94 -15.10
C ARG A 304 -0.20 20.05 -15.73
N ALA A 305 -0.17 21.27 -15.17
CA ALA A 305 -1.05 22.38 -15.54
C ALA A 305 -2.55 22.03 -15.42
N GLU A 306 -2.91 21.30 -14.37
CA GLU A 306 -4.29 20.88 -14.05
C GLU A 306 -4.94 21.79 -12.99
N ILE A 307 -4.26 22.84 -12.55
CA ILE A 307 -4.75 23.83 -11.60
C ILE A 307 -5.41 24.99 -12.35
N GLN A 308 -6.68 25.29 -12.01
CA GLN A 308 -7.45 26.35 -12.69
C GLN A 308 -7.03 27.78 -12.28
N ASN A 309 -6.58 27.99 -11.03
CA ASN A 309 -6.25 29.32 -10.48
C ASN A 309 -4.83 29.40 -9.89
N PRO A 310 -3.77 29.26 -10.69
CA PRO A 310 -2.41 29.04 -10.22
C PRO A 310 -1.90 30.08 -9.20
N GLU A 311 -2.28 31.35 -9.35
CA GLU A 311 -1.88 32.41 -8.40
C GLU A 311 -2.37 32.14 -6.96
N HIS A 312 -3.62 31.65 -6.81
CA HIS A 312 -4.19 31.36 -5.50
C HIS A 312 -3.46 30.19 -4.80
N TYR A 313 -2.98 29.22 -5.59
CA TYR A 313 -2.18 28.11 -5.10
C TYR A 313 -0.74 28.54 -4.77
N LEU A 314 -0.14 29.42 -5.55
CA LEU A 314 1.16 30.01 -5.20
C LEU A 314 1.07 30.80 -3.89
N ASP A 315 0.00 31.55 -3.68
CA ASP A 315 -0.21 32.27 -2.43
C ASP A 315 -0.43 31.33 -1.24
N TYR A 316 -1.15 30.22 -1.43
CA TYR A 316 -1.22 29.15 -0.43
C TYR A 316 0.15 28.54 -0.13
N LEU A 317 0.92 28.17 -1.15
CA LEU A 317 2.26 27.59 -0.99
C LEU A 317 3.20 28.58 -0.27
N LYS A 318 3.15 29.87 -0.62
CA LYS A 318 3.87 30.93 0.12
C LYS A 318 3.44 30.97 1.58
N ALA A 319 2.14 30.96 1.85
CA ALA A 319 1.63 31.02 3.22
C ALA A 319 2.12 29.82 4.06
N VAL A 320 2.13 28.63 3.48
CA VAL A 320 2.46 27.38 4.17
C VAL A 320 3.97 27.09 4.25
N LEU A 321 4.77 27.57 3.31
CA LEU A 321 6.21 27.32 3.27
C LEU A 321 7.06 28.51 3.78
N VAL A 322 6.49 29.72 3.94
CA VAL A 322 7.22 30.97 4.25
C VAL A 322 6.79 31.61 5.58
N CYS A 323 5.94 30.96 6.39
CA CYS A 323 5.47 31.60 7.64
C CYS A 323 6.52 31.63 8.76
N SER A 324 6.48 32.72 9.53
CA SER A 324 7.55 33.42 10.23
C SER A 324 7.99 32.87 11.61
N LEU A 325 9.30 32.99 11.87
CA LEU A 325 10.01 32.98 13.17
C LEU A 325 9.57 31.93 14.21
N ILE A 326 10.20 30.75 14.15
CA ILE A 326 10.16 29.80 15.25
C ILE A 326 11.31 30.08 16.22
N THR A 327 10.98 30.69 17.36
CA THR A 327 11.82 30.63 18.56
C THR A 327 11.61 29.28 19.25
N PHE A 328 12.50 28.31 19.01
CA PHE A 328 12.57 27.09 19.82
C PHE A 328 13.19 27.44 21.19
N ALA A 329 12.43 27.27 22.27
CA ALA A 329 12.95 27.31 23.63
C ALA A 329 13.36 25.90 24.08
N SER A 330 14.62 25.78 24.53
CA SER A 330 15.27 24.67 25.26
C SER A 330 15.31 23.28 24.60
N ALA A 331 16.39 23.03 23.85
CA ALA A 331 16.81 21.71 23.38
C ALA A 331 17.59 20.88 24.44
N HIS A 332 17.34 21.07 25.74
CA HIS A 332 18.24 20.54 26.79
C HIS A 332 17.84 19.19 27.43
N GLU A 333 16.68 18.62 27.11
CA GLU A 333 16.21 17.37 27.75
C GLU A 333 16.15 16.13 26.83
N PHE A 334 16.48 16.25 25.53
CA PHE A 334 16.16 15.18 24.57
C PHE A 334 17.21 14.09 24.35
N PHE A 335 18.43 14.18 24.89
CA PHE A 335 19.49 13.21 24.56
C PHE A 335 20.27 12.67 25.75
N GLY A 336 19.86 11.50 26.22
CA GLY A 336 20.76 10.54 26.85
C GLY A 336 21.56 9.78 25.77
N LEU A 337 22.84 10.13 25.67
CA LEU A 337 24.00 9.37 25.12
C LEU A 337 23.91 8.72 23.72
N SER A 338 24.63 9.30 22.75
CA SER A 338 25.66 8.64 21.90
C SER A 338 26.26 9.66 20.90
N THR A 339 27.51 9.47 20.51
CA THR A 339 28.51 10.43 19.98
C THR A 339 28.27 11.06 18.58
N TYR A 340 27.03 11.42 18.22
CA TYR A 340 26.71 12.11 16.95
C TYR A 340 26.28 13.59 17.17
N SER A 341 26.97 14.39 18.00
CA SER A 341 26.38 15.66 18.49
C SER A 341 26.72 16.95 17.70
N LEU A 342 27.59 16.94 16.69
CA LEU A 342 27.95 18.18 15.95
C LEU A 342 27.01 18.52 14.79
N SER A 343 26.53 17.54 14.03
CA SER A 343 25.59 17.74 12.91
C SER A 343 24.21 18.23 13.40
N TRP A 344 23.72 17.68 14.51
CA TRP A 344 22.42 18.04 15.08
C TRP A 344 22.41 19.45 15.69
N SER A 345 23.53 19.93 16.23
CA SER A 345 23.65 21.28 16.76
C SER A 345 23.55 22.34 15.65
N LEU A 346 24.16 22.08 14.48
CA LEU A 346 24.05 22.90 13.28
C LEU A 346 22.64 22.80 12.65
N PHE A 347 22.00 21.63 12.73
CA PHE A 347 20.62 21.39 12.30
C PHE A 347 19.63 22.28 13.07
N PHE A 348 19.75 22.39 14.39
CA PHE A 348 18.90 23.26 15.21
C PHE A 348 19.11 24.76 14.94
N LEU A 349 20.33 25.20 14.64
CA LEU A 349 20.60 26.61 14.30
C LEU A 349 19.94 27.03 12.97
N ARG A 350 19.75 26.10 12.03
CA ARG A 350 19.19 26.38 10.68
C ARG A 350 17.66 26.42 10.65
N ILE A 351 17.00 25.73 11.57
CA ILE A 351 15.55 25.80 11.79
C ILE A 351 15.09 27.21 12.23
N GLN A 352 16.02 28.07 12.68
CA GLN A 352 15.73 29.47 13.05
C GLN A 352 15.65 30.44 11.86
N SER A 353 15.85 29.98 10.62
CA SER A 353 15.63 30.80 9.42
C SER A 353 14.15 31.20 9.29
N PRO A 354 13.80 32.49 9.08
CA PRO A 354 12.42 32.92 8.87
C PRO A 354 11.73 32.29 7.65
N ALA A 355 12.51 31.68 6.74
CA ALA A 355 12.05 31.14 5.46
C ALA A 355 12.09 29.60 5.39
N GLY A 356 12.32 28.91 6.51
CA GLY A 356 12.51 27.45 6.55
C GLY A 356 13.70 26.96 5.71
N ALA A 357 13.91 25.65 5.67
CA ALA A 357 15.02 25.03 4.94
C ALA A 357 14.60 23.76 4.19
N TYR A 358 15.12 23.58 2.99
CA TYR A 358 14.99 22.36 2.21
C TYR A 358 16.37 21.86 1.82
N ILE A 359 16.59 20.56 2.04
CA ILE A 359 17.78 19.84 1.62
C ILE A 359 17.31 18.81 0.60
N ASP A 360 17.76 18.98 -0.63
CA ASP A 360 17.42 18.09 -1.72
C ASP A 360 18.18 16.74 -1.60
N PRO A 361 17.78 15.72 -2.38
CA PRO A 361 18.46 14.43 -2.39
C PRO A 361 19.95 14.47 -2.82
N PHE A 362 20.42 15.57 -3.41
CA PHE A 362 21.82 15.79 -3.80
C PHE A 362 22.64 16.47 -2.69
N GLY A 363 22.00 16.82 -1.57
CA GLY A 363 22.61 17.52 -0.45
C GLY A 363 22.73 19.03 -0.66
N VAL A 364 22.06 19.59 -1.67
CA VAL A 364 21.98 21.04 -1.89
C VAL A 364 20.92 21.62 -0.96
N GLU A 365 21.35 22.58 -0.15
CA GLU A 365 20.49 23.30 0.78
C GLU A 365 20.01 24.62 0.17
N GLN A 366 18.71 24.86 0.27
CA GLN A 366 18.04 26.06 -0.23
C GLN A 366 16.97 26.51 0.79
N SER A 367 16.60 27.78 0.78
CA SER A 367 15.44 28.21 1.57
C SER A 367 14.15 27.70 0.93
N LEU A 368 13.11 27.40 1.72
CA LEU A 368 11.82 27.02 1.14
C LEU A 368 11.23 28.17 0.30
N HIS A 369 11.55 29.42 0.65
CA HIS A 369 11.19 30.60 -0.13
C HIS A 369 11.78 30.58 -1.55
N ASP A 370 13.07 30.27 -1.70
CA ASP A 370 13.72 30.20 -3.02
C ASP A 370 13.09 29.13 -3.90
N ILE A 371 12.70 28.00 -3.30
CA ILE A 371 12.09 26.90 -4.04
C ILE A 371 10.68 27.24 -4.52
N ILE A 372 9.93 28.03 -3.76
CA ILE A 372 8.65 28.56 -4.26
C ILE A 372 8.87 29.42 -5.50
N GLY A 373 9.96 30.20 -5.51
CA GLY A 373 10.42 30.93 -6.69
C GLY A 373 10.57 30.00 -7.88
N THR A 374 11.26 28.87 -7.71
CA THR A 374 11.46 27.88 -8.79
C THR A 374 10.19 27.12 -9.17
N LEU A 375 9.28 26.86 -8.21
CA LEU A 375 8.01 26.18 -8.49
C LEU A 375 7.15 26.95 -9.48
N LYS A 376 7.21 28.29 -9.45
CA LYS A 376 6.52 29.15 -10.42
C LYS A 376 6.92 28.81 -11.86
N ASP A 377 8.20 28.55 -12.09
CA ASP A 377 8.77 28.30 -13.41
C ASP A 377 8.49 26.89 -13.92
N CYS A 378 8.19 25.93 -13.02
CA CYS A 378 7.94 24.53 -13.37
C CYS A 378 6.46 24.21 -13.69
N SER A 379 5.59 25.22 -13.71
CA SER A 379 4.17 25.03 -14.00
C SER A 379 3.96 24.52 -15.42
N GLY A 380 3.32 23.35 -15.56
CA GLY A 380 3.05 22.74 -16.87
C GLY A 380 4.22 22.01 -17.54
N ASP A 381 5.40 21.90 -16.90
CA ASP A 381 6.56 21.14 -17.43
C ASP A 381 6.24 19.67 -17.75
N LYS A 382 5.21 19.12 -17.07
CA LYS A 382 4.72 17.75 -17.21
C LYS A 382 3.36 17.67 -17.90
N LYS A 383 2.87 18.77 -18.47
CA LYS A 383 1.59 18.80 -19.21
C LYS A 383 1.63 17.79 -20.35
N GLY A 384 0.60 16.93 -20.40
CA GLY A 384 0.48 15.87 -21.42
C GLY A 384 1.47 14.71 -21.28
N LYS A 385 2.29 14.67 -20.22
CA LYS A 385 3.19 13.55 -19.91
C LYS A 385 2.52 12.60 -18.92
N SER A 386 2.88 11.32 -18.96
CA SER A 386 2.57 10.39 -17.87
C SER A 386 3.50 10.74 -16.69
N TYR A 387 2.99 11.61 -15.82
CA TYR A 387 3.66 12.09 -14.61
C TYR A 387 2.72 11.90 -13.43
N ARG A 388 3.21 11.23 -12.40
CA ARG A 388 2.49 10.94 -11.14
C ARG A 388 3.41 11.09 -9.95
N VAL A 389 2.86 11.56 -8.84
CA VAL A 389 3.52 11.69 -7.56
C VAL A 389 2.66 11.03 -6.50
N TRP A 390 3.27 10.24 -5.63
CA TRP A 390 2.60 9.75 -4.45
C TRP A 390 3.57 9.67 -3.29
N VAL A 391 3.00 9.64 -2.09
CA VAL A 391 3.71 9.38 -0.86
C VAL A 391 3.35 7.99 -0.33
N ASP A 392 4.26 7.38 0.40
CA ASP A 392 4.08 6.06 1.03
C ASP A 392 4.65 6.10 2.44
N GLN A 393 4.02 5.38 3.36
CA GLN A 393 4.43 5.28 4.75
C GLN A 393 4.51 6.65 5.46
N VAL A 394 3.46 7.47 5.33
CA VAL A 394 3.38 8.78 5.99
C VAL A 394 3.17 8.61 7.49
N PHE A 395 4.22 8.89 8.26
CA PHE A 395 4.23 8.72 9.71
C PHE A 395 4.55 10.03 10.43
N PRO A 396 3.51 10.78 10.86
CA PRO A 396 3.68 11.90 11.77
C PRO A 396 4.03 11.42 13.18
N ALA A 397 5.02 12.05 13.80
CA ALA A 397 5.34 11.94 15.21
C ALA A 397 5.33 13.33 15.82
N GLN A 398 4.43 13.56 16.77
CA GLN A 398 4.37 14.83 17.50
C GLN A 398 5.60 14.97 18.41
N ILE A 399 6.33 16.06 18.28
CA ILE A 399 7.53 16.36 19.07
C ILE A 399 7.33 17.54 20.02
N ASP A 400 6.32 18.38 19.75
CA ASP A 400 5.84 19.45 20.63
C ASP A 400 4.32 19.62 20.43
N SER A 401 3.66 20.36 21.31
CA SER A 401 2.25 20.72 21.27
C SER A 401 1.75 21.21 19.91
N ASP A 402 2.59 21.93 19.16
CA ASP A 402 2.26 22.52 17.86
C ASP A 402 3.12 21.97 16.71
N THR A 403 4.01 21.01 16.96
CA THR A 403 5.06 20.62 16.00
C THR A 403 5.20 19.10 15.83
N TRP A 404 5.33 18.67 14.57
CA TRP A 404 5.47 17.27 14.18
C TRP A 404 6.70 17.05 13.32
N VAL A 405 7.36 15.92 13.52
CA VAL A 405 8.30 15.34 12.54
C VAL A 405 7.52 14.30 11.75
N VAL A 406 7.46 14.46 10.42
CA VAL A 406 6.79 13.52 9.51
C VAL A 406 7.83 12.84 8.65
N LYS A 407 7.85 11.51 8.67
CA LYS A 407 8.72 10.69 7.82
C LYS A 407 7.87 9.96 6.79
N PHE A 408 8.31 9.94 5.54
CA PHE A 408 7.60 9.27 4.45
C PHE A 408 8.55 8.98 3.29
N LYS A 409 8.12 8.15 2.35
CA LYS A 409 8.74 8.01 1.02
C LYS A 409 7.98 8.87 0.04
N LYS A 410 8.68 9.62 -0.80
CA LYS A 410 8.10 10.32 -1.96
C LYS A 410 8.54 9.59 -3.21
N SER A 411 7.59 9.19 -4.04
CA SER A 411 7.84 8.61 -5.35
C SER A 411 7.31 9.51 -6.46
N GLU A 412 8.08 9.61 -7.53
CA GLU A 412 7.69 10.23 -8.77
C GLU A 412 7.84 9.23 -9.91
N GLN A 413 6.82 9.11 -10.74
CA GLN A 413 6.86 8.30 -11.96
C GLN A 413 6.74 9.22 -13.17
N THR A 414 7.67 9.05 -14.11
CA THR A 414 7.63 9.65 -15.44
C THR A 414 7.65 8.54 -16.48
N GLY A 415 7.43 8.86 -17.75
CA GLY A 415 7.64 7.91 -18.86
C GLY A 415 9.09 7.39 -18.98
N GLU A 416 10.05 7.99 -18.28
CA GLU A 416 11.46 7.58 -18.25
C GLU A 416 11.80 6.62 -17.08
N GLY A 417 10.86 6.43 -16.15
CA GLY A 417 11.02 5.55 -14.98
C GLY A 417 10.50 6.15 -13.68
N GLN A 418 10.74 5.44 -12.58
CA GLN A 418 10.36 5.87 -11.24
C GLN A 418 11.59 6.32 -10.44
N ARG A 419 11.43 7.40 -9.67
CA ARG A 419 12.42 7.90 -8.72
C ARG A 419 11.80 7.95 -7.32
N CYS A 420 12.56 7.59 -6.29
CA CYS A 420 12.07 7.57 -4.92
C CYS A 420 13.09 8.14 -3.94
N CYS A 421 12.62 8.96 -3.01
CA CYS A 421 13.43 9.46 -1.90
C CYS A 421 12.73 9.21 -0.55
N PHE A 422 13.55 9.05 0.50
CA PHE A 422 13.10 9.19 1.87
C PHE A 422 13.03 10.68 2.21
N THR A 423 11.91 11.11 2.78
CA THR A 423 11.68 12.50 3.17
C THR A 423 11.41 12.57 4.66
N THR A 424 12.09 13.50 5.33
CA THR A 424 11.76 13.94 6.68
C THR A 424 11.34 15.40 6.62
N ALA A 425 10.11 15.70 7.05
CA ALA A 425 9.58 17.05 7.14
C ALA A 425 9.32 17.43 8.61
N ILE A 426 9.56 18.70 8.94
CA ILE A 426 9.12 19.30 10.21
C ILE A 426 7.94 20.22 9.88
N LEU A 427 6.79 19.91 10.46
CA LEU A 427 5.56 20.66 10.27
C LEU A 427 5.18 21.35 11.58
N SER A 428 4.74 22.61 11.51
CA SER A 428 4.33 23.40 12.68
C SER A 428 2.99 24.09 12.46
N SER A 429 2.13 23.97 13.45
CA SER A 429 0.82 24.65 13.52
C SER A 429 0.88 25.99 14.25
N LYS A 430 2.08 26.44 14.64
CA LYS A 430 2.27 27.69 15.34
C LYS A 430 1.76 28.86 14.49
N ASP A 431 0.98 29.73 15.13
CA ASP A 431 0.43 30.97 14.56
C ASP A 431 -0.44 30.80 13.29
N VAL A 432 -0.93 29.59 13.01
CA VAL A 432 -1.86 29.30 11.91
C VAL A 432 -3.13 28.63 12.42
N LYS A 433 -4.21 28.74 11.66
CA LYS A 433 -5.46 27.98 11.90
C LYS A 433 -5.49 26.74 11.02
N PRO A 434 -6.17 25.65 11.41
CA PRO A 434 -6.33 24.46 10.56
C PRO A 434 -6.82 24.75 9.14
N SER A 435 -7.71 25.74 8.97
CA SER A 435 -8.20 26.17 7.65
C SER A 435 -7.14 26.82 6.75
N GLN A 436 -5.97 27.16 7.28
CA GLN A 436 -4.85 27.78 6.55
C GLN A 436 -3.75 26.78 6.18
N GLY A 437 -3.87 25.52 6.62
CA GLY A 437 -2.83 24.49 6.47
C GLY A 437 -1.86 24.45 7.65
N ILE A 438 -0.76 23.72 7.50
CA ILE A 438 0.30 23.56 8.51
C ILE A 438 1.63 24.03 7.91
N ASN A 439 2.38 24.87 8.63
CA ASN A 439 3.64 25.41 8.14
C ASN A 439 4.68 24.30 7.94
N TRP A 440 5.38 24.31 6.80
CA TRP A 440 6.54 23.46 6.58
C TRP A 440 7.80 24.24 6.96
N VAL A 441 8.51 23.73 7.95
CA VAL A 441 9.66 24.41 8.56
C VAL A 441 10.96 23.89 7.96
N HIS A 442 11.01 22.58 7.79
CA HIS A 442 12.19 21.89 7.29
C HIS A 442 11.77 20.70 6.45
N VAL A 443 12.48 20.46 5.35
CA VAL A 443 12.33 19.26 4.53
C VAL A 443 13.71 18.76 4.17
N HIS A 444 13.96 17.49 4.42
CA HIS A 444 15.20 16.83 4.01
C HIS A 444 14.87 15.56 3.27
N GLN A 445 15.40 15.44 2.06
CA GLN A 445 15.24 14.28 1.21
C GLN A 445 16.56 13.54 0.99
N THR A 446 16.48 12.23 0.85
CA THR A 446 17.64 11.39 0.54
C THR A 446 17.21 10.30 -0.46
N TRP A 447 17.98 10.09 -1.52
CA TRP A 447 17.69 9.04 -2.50
C TRP A 447 17.55 7.66 -1.84
N MET A 448 16.56 6.88 -2.27
CA MET A 448 16.41 5.48 -1.84
C MET A 448 17.41 4.55 -2.50
N ASP A 449 17.77 4.81 -3.76
CA ASP A 449 18.74 4.04 -4.54
C ASP A 449 19.85 4.96 -5.06
N GLU A 450 21.11 4.53 -4.97
CA GLU A 450 22.26 5.30 -5.46
C GLU A 450 22.34 5.40 -7.00
N SER A 451 21.54 4.58 -7.70
CA SER A 451 21.54 4.45 -9.17
C SER A 451 20.62 5.45 -9.89
N THR A 452 19.75 6.18 -9.16
CA THR A 452 18.94 7.24 -9.78
C THR A 452 19.86 8.27 -10.41
N THR A 453 19.70 8.47 -11.72
CA THR A 453 20.60 9.30 -12.54
C THR A 453 20.79 10.69 -11.92
N ARG A 454 22.06 11.08 -11.75
CA ARG A 454 22.51 12.33 -11.12
C ARG A 454 22.23 13.60 -11.94
N ASP A 455 21.24 13.58 -12.81
CA ASP A 455 20.81 14.79 -13.51
C ASP A 455 19.85 15.55 -12.60
N GLY A 456 20.44 16.37 -11.71
CA GLY A 456 19.72 17.23 -10.76
C GLY A 456 18.91 18.37 -11.40
N LYS A 457 18.83 18.43 -12.74
CA LYS A 457 18.17 19.56 -13.44
C LYS A 457 16.64 19.54 -13.39
N ASN A 458 16.00 18.46 -12.95
CA ASN A 458 14.55 18.29 -13.03
C ASN A 458 13.88 17.75 -11.76
N TRP A 459 14.58 17.71 -10.61
CA TRP A 459 13.96 17.29 -9.34
C TRP A 459 13.41 18.52 -8.60
N CYS A 460 12.09 18.60 -8.50
CA CYS A 460 11.40 19.62 -7.70
C CYS A 460 10.86 18.98 -6.42
N LEU A 461 10.89 19.75 -5.32
CA LEU A 461 10.36 19.52 -3.96
C LEU A 461 9.61 18.21 -3.69
#